data_AF-A0A091DEQ7-F1
#
_entry.id   AF-A0A091DEQ7-F1
#
_cell.length_a   1.000
_cell.length_b   1.000
_cell.length_c   1.000
_cell.angle_alpha   90.00
_cell.angle_beta   90.00
_cell.angle_gamma   90.00
#
_symmetry.space_group_name_H-M   'P 1'
#
loop_
_entity.id
_entity.type
_entity.pdbx_description
1 polymer ?
#
loop_
_entity_poly.entity_id
_entity_poly.type
_entity_poly.pdbx_seq_one_letter_code
_entity_poly.pdbx_strand_id
1 'polypeptide(L)'
;PKGWASGLPTSSTGSRFQLWSLSLFRTERHLARRLKNNSFYPFTLQQPGVFVLEYYLDTLWKGTLLFVVCLVLVSLDILRQAEKQVTWGISAYGMCVGLWLLVSSLPRRRLVLNHTRGMYHFSIQGRTVYQGPMHLVYVRLALSSDAKGRRFFRLVLCGHKLEPLVLVQLSERYEHMEYLGRHIARKLIINYFDYLITSHRHEIRHWPLGAAFSPGIVRRKAHI
;
A
#
# COMPACT_ATOMS: atom_id res chain seq x y z
N PRO A 1 44.59 19.77 -13.34
CA PRO A 1 44.23 19.11 -12.06
C PRO A 1 42.74 18.74 -12.05
N LYS A 2 42.50 17.42 -12.05
CA LYS A 2 41.24 16.62 -11.96
C LYS A 2 40.06 17.36 -11.27
N GLY A 3 38.83 17.39 -11.75
CA GLY A 3 38.07 16.40 -12.53
C GLY A 3 37.27 15.50 -11.56
N TRP A 4 36.06 15.91 -11.14
CA TRP A 4 35.13 15.01 -10.46
C TRP A 4 33.72 15.16 -11.05
N ALA A 5 33.34 14.12 -11.80
CA ALA A 5 32.08 13.99 -12.49
C ALA A 5 30.91 13.89 -11.51
N SER A 6 29.82 14.56 -11.87
CA SER A 6 28.45 14.36 -11.41
C SER A 6 28.05 12.89 -11.54
N GLY A 7 27.98 12.19 -10.41
CA GLY A 7 27.39 10.85 -10.32
C GLY A 7 25.86 10.96 -10.24
N LEU A 8 25.17 10.40 -11.23
CA LEU A 8 23.75 10.04 -11.11
C LEU A 8 23.53 9.24 -9.82
N PRO A 9 22.45 9.46 -9.05
CA PRO A 9 22.03 8.48 -8.07
C PRO A 9 21.50 7.27 -8.83
N THR A 10 22.34 6.24 -8.95
CA THR A 10 21.92 4.88 -9.27
C THR A 10 20.91 4.47 -8.20
N SER A 11 19.62 4.60 -8.50
CA SER A 11 18.56 3.99 -7.73
C SER A 11 18.74 2.49 -7.83
N SER A 12 19.50 1.92 -6.89
CA SER A 12 19.67 0.48 -6.79
C SER A 12 18.31 -0.13 -6.54
N THR A 13 17.79 -0.73 -7.60
CA THR A 13 16.61 -1.58 -7.68
C THR A 13 16.79 -2.75 -6.70
N GLY A 14 16.48 -2.49 -5.44
CA GLY A 14 16.47 -3.46 -4.36
C GLY A 14 15.06 -3.95 -4.08
N SER A 15 14.25 -4.23 -5.10
CA SER A 15 12.99 -4.97 -4.93
C SER A 15 13.31 -6.45 -4.71
N ARG A 16 13.89 -6.77 -3.54
CA ARG A 16 14.05 -8.16 -3.10
C ARG A 16 12.67 -8.72 -2.77
N PHE A 17 12.11 -9.42 -3.75
CA PHE A 17 11.25 -10.60 -3.65
C PHE A 17 10.37 -10.70 -2.39
N GLN A 18 9.12 -10.22 -2.47
CA GLN A 18 8.04 -10.58 -1.52
C GLN A 18 7.33 -11.90 -1.93
N LEU A 19 8.07 -12.83 -2.53
CA LEU A 19 7.53 -14.13 -2.98
C LEU A 19 7.43 -15.18 -1.86
N TRP A 20 7.91 -14.84 -0.66
CA TRP A 20 7.94 -15.73 0.50
C TRP A 20 7.31 -15.02 1.70
N SER A 21 5.97 -14.92 1.72
CA SER A 21 5.20 -14.53 2.90
C SER A 21 5.12 -15.65 3.96
N LEU A 22 5.86 -16.75 3.77
CA LEU A 22 6.20 -17.69 4.83
C LEU A 22 7.14 -16.97 5.81
N SER A 23 6.60 -16.48 6.92
CA SER A 23 7.15 -16.23 8.28
C SER A 23 8.66 -16.00 8.55
N LEU A 24 9.53 -15.86 7.54
CA LEU A 24 10.98 -16.04 7.68
C LEU A 24 11.72 -14.73 7.92
N PHE A 25 11.16 -13.60 7.51
CA PHE A 25 11.71 -12.30 7.85
C PHE A 25 10.85 -11.67 8.93
N ARG A 26 11.44 -11.33 10.08
CA ARG A 26 10.81 -10.55 11.17
C ARG A 26 10.30 -9.22 10.62
N THR A 27 9.09 -9.24 10.07
CA THR A 27 8.44 -8.16 9.32
C THR A 27 8.33 -6.90 10.17
N GLU A 28 8.08 -7.07 11.48
CA GLU A 28 8.09 -6.02 12.49
C GLU A 28 9.42 -5.27 12.54
N ARG A 29 10.55 -5.99 12.61
CA ARG A 29 11.88 -5.38 12.72
C ARG A 29 12.24 -4.67 11.44
N HIS A 30 11.82 -5.22 10.29
CA HIS A 30 11.99 -4.57 9.01
C HIS A 30 11.19 -3.25 8.95
N LEU A 31 9.92 -3.26 9.38
CA LEU A 31 9.12 -2.04 9.46
C LEU A 31 9.73 -1.04 10.45
N ALA A 32 10.12 -1.48 11.65
CA ALA A 32 10.74 -0.63 12.66
C ALA A 32 12.04 0.01 12.15
N ARG A 33 12.87 -0.74 11.40
CA ARG A 33 14.06 -0.18 10.74
C ARG A 33 13.70 0.86 9.69
N ARG A 34 12.65 0.62 8.88
CA ARG A 34 12.16 1.61 7.91
C ARG A 34 11.62 2.86 8.59
N LEU A 35 10.88 2.70 9.69
CA LEU A 35 10.37 3.80 10.49
C LEU A 35 11.49 4.61 11.15
N LYS A 36 12.56 3.94 11.59
CA LYS A 36 13.75 4.59 12.14
C LYS A 36 14.48 5.43 11.11
N ASN A 37 14.56 4.95 9.87
CA ASN A 37 15.21 5.66 8.77
C ASN A 37 14.31 6.75 8.16
N ASN A 38 13.01 6.50 8.07
CA ASN A 38 12.00 7.44 7.59
C ASN A 38 10.78 7.40 8.54
N SER A 39 10.63 8.44 9.35
CA SER A 39 9.57 8.54 10.36
C SER A 39 8.15 8.56 9.78
N PHE A 40 8.00 8.90 8.49
CA PHE A 40 6.71 9.02 7.82
C PHE A 40 6.36 7.82 6.96
N TYR A 41 7.19 6.78 6.93
CA TYR A 41 6.94 5.58 6.14
C TYR A 41 5.53 5.01 6.40
N PRO A 42 4.74 4.65 5.36
CA PRO A 42 5.13 4.57 3.94
C PRO A 42 5.01 5.88 3.15
N PHE A 43 4.61 6.98 3.80
CA PHE A 43 4.44 8.26 3.14
C PHE A 43 5.77 8.98 2.94
N THR A 44 5.77 9.83 1.92
CA THR A 44 6.80 10.83 1.64
C THR A 44 6.23 12.20 1.96
N LEU A 45 7.03 13.05 2.62
CA LEU A 45 6.65 14.42 2.92
C LEU A 45 6.94 15.27 1.67
N GLN A 46 5.91 15.78 1.01
CA GLN A 46 6.08 16.67 -0.15
C GLN A 46 6.18 18.14 0.29
N GLN A 47 5.35 18.53 1.27
CA GLN A 47 5.25 19.88 1.84
C GLN A 47 4.90 19.76 3.34
N PRO A 48 5.12 20.79 4.17
CA PRO A 48 4.68 20.77 5.56
C PRO A 48 3.17 20.47 5.65
N GLY A 49 2.81 19.34 6.23
CA GLY A 49 1.43 18.89 6.37
C GLY A 49 0.82 18.23 5.12
N VAL A 50 1.60 17.93 4.08
CA VAL A 50 1.12 17.15 2.91
C VAL A 50 1.94 15.88 2.76
N PHE A 51 1.31 14.75 3.05
CA PHE A 51 1.91 13.43 2.96
C PHE A 51 1.41 12.72 1.70
N VAL A 52 2.35 12.18 0.92
CA VAL A 52 2.05 11.50 -0.34
C VAL A 52 2.51 10.05 -0.26
N LEU A 53 1.61 9.15 -0.58
CA LEU A 53 1.86 7.73 -0.69
C LEU A 53 1.52 7.29 -2.10
N GLU A 54 2.53 6.78 -2.79
CA GLU A 54 2.38 6.20 -4.11
C GLU A 54 2.65 4.71 -4.03
N TYR A 55 1.71 3.93 -4.52
CA TYR A 55 1.84 2.48 -4.50
C TYR A 55 1.25 1.85 -5.75
N TYR A 56 1.74 0.64 -5.99
CA TYR A 56 1.35 -0.26 -7.05
C TYR A 56 0.55 -1.41 -6.45
N LEU A 57 -0.38 -1.97 -7.21
CA LEU A 57 -1.21 -3.08 -6.73
C LEU A 57 -0.33 -4.34 -6.58
N ASP A 58 -0.54 -5.11 -5.51
CA ASP A 58 0.25 -6.34 -5.22
C ASP A 58 0.09 -7.42 -6.32
N THR A 59 -0.93 -7.33 -7.17
CA THR A 59 -1.10 -8.23 -8.30
C THR A 59 -0.12 -7.97 -9.45
N LEU A 60 0.58 -6.82 -9.48
CA LEU A 60 1.54 -6.47 -10.54
C LEU A 60 2.64 -7.51 -10.67
N TRP A 61 3.30 -7.82 -9.56
CA TRP A 61 4.42 -8.76 -9.59
C TRP A 61 3.94 -10.18 -9.89
N LYS A 62 2.74 -10.57 -9.44
CA LYS A 62 2.13 -11.88 -9.73
C LYS A 62 1.86 -12.02 -11.23
N GLY A 63 1.30 -10.97 -11.84
CA GLY A 63 1.11 -10.89 -13.29
C GLY A 63 2.45 -10.91 -14.05
N THR A 64 3.46 -10.18 -13.56
CA THR A 64 4.80 -10.15 -14.18
C THR A 64 5.45 -11.53 -14.16
N LEU A 65 5.42 -12.20 -13.01
CA LEU A 65 5.97 -13.54 -12.84
C LEU A 65 5.27 -14.54 -13.75
N LEU A 66 3.93 -14.53 -13.76
CA LEU A 66 3.14 -15.39 -14.63
C LEU A 66 3.49 -15.17 -16.11
N PHE A 67 3.56 -13.91 -16.54
CA PHE A 67 3.91 -13.55 -17.91
C PHE A 67 5.31 -14.03 -18.30
N VAL A 68 6.33 -13.81 -17.45
CA VAL A 68 7.70 -14.23 -17.72
C VAL A 68 7.83 -15.75 -17.77
N VAL A 69 7.18 -16.47 -16.85
CA VAL A 69 7.20 -17.95 -16.84
C VAL A 69 6.54 -18.49 -18.11
N CYS A 70 5.38 -17.97 -18.49
CA CYS A 70 4.72 -18.37 -19.73
C CYS A 70 5.56 -18.05 -20.97
N LEU A 71 6.21 -16.88 -21.02
CA LEU A 71 7.09 -16.51 -22.12
C LEU A 71 8.28 -17.46 -22.26
N VAL A 72 8.90 -17.86 -21.14
CA VAL A 72 9.98 -18.85 -21.13
C VAL A 72 9.47 -20.21 -21.63
N LEU A 73 8.31 -20.67 -21.15
CA LEU A 73 7.72 -21.94 -21.60
C LEU A 73 7.43 -21.93 -23.11
N VAL A 74 6.79 -20.88 -23.63
CA VAL A 74 6.56 -20.73 -25.07
C VAL A 74 7.87 -20.73 -25.86
N SER A 75 8.90 -20.01 -25.38
CA SER A 75 10.20 -19.96 -26.07
C SER A 75 10.91 -21.32 -26.10
N LEU A 76 10.80 -22.11 -25.02
CA LEU A 76 11.36 -23.46 -24.93
C LEU A 76 10.59 -24.44 -25.83
N ASP A 77 9.26 -24.33 -25.90
CA ASP A 77 8.43 -25.17 -26.76
C ASP A 77 8.75 -24.93 -28.25
N ILE A 78 8.96 -23.67 -28.64
CA ILE A 78 9.38 -23.28 -30.00
C ILE A 78 10.77 -23.87 -30.30
N LEU A 79 11.73 -23.76 -29.38
CA LEU A 79 13.09 -24.28 -29.56
C LEU A 79 13.15 -25.81 -29.60
N ARG A 80 12.27 -26.50 -28.86
CA ARG A 80 12.25 -27.97 -28.78
C ARG A 80 11.48 -28.66 -29.91
N GLN A 81 10.86 -27.92 -30.83
CA GLN A 81 9.96 -28.50 -31.86
C GLN A 81 9.02 -29.54 -31.25
N ALA A 82 8.45 -29.23 -30.08
CA ALA A 82 7.68 -30.20 -29.33
C ALA A 82 6.32 -30.44 -30.00
N GLU A 83 6.09 -31.66 -30.49
CA GLU A 83 4.85 -32.14 -31.15
C GLU A 83 3.55 -32.05 -30.31
N LYS A 84 3.60 -31.52 -29.09
CA LYS A 84 2.46 -31.53 -28.15
C LYS A 84 1.61 -30.26 -28.26
N GLN A 85 0.64 -30.29 -29.18
CA GLN A 85 -0.34 -29.22 -29.45
C GLN A 85 -1.09 -28.69 -28.20
N VAL A 86 -1.35 -29.54 -27.20
CA VAL A 86 -2.13 -29.16 -26.00
C VAL A 86 -1.35 -28.24 -25.05
N THR A 87 -0.04 -28.44 -24.90
CA THR A 87 0.80 -27.67 -23.96
C THR A 87 0.97 -26.23 -24.42
N TRP A 88 1.06 -26.01 -25.73
CA TRP A 88 1.18 -24.68 -26.32
C TRP A 88 -0.05 -23.80 -26.03
N GLY A 89 -1.26 -24.36 -26.11
CA GLY A 89 -2.49 -23.63 -25.83
C GLY A 89 -2.59 -23.13 -24.39
N ILE A 90 -2.21 -23.96 -23.41
CA ILE A 90 -2.19 -23.59 -21.98
C ILE A 90 -1.17 -22.47 -21.73
N SER A 91 0.01 -22.57 -22.34
CA SER A 91 1.09 -21.60 -22.18
C SER A 91 0.72 -20.24 -22.81
N ALA A 92 0.15 -20.25 -24.02
CA ALA A 92 -0.31 -19.05 -24.70
C ALA A 92 -1.47 -18.36 -23.93
N TYR A 93 -2.43 -19.14 -23.41
CA TYR A 93 -3.49 -18.61 -22.56
C TYR A 93 -2.95 -17.97 -21.28
N GLY A 94 -2.00 -18.64 -20.61
CA GLY A 94 -1.32 -18.12 -19.43
C GLY A 94 -0.59 -16.80 -19.69
N MET A 95 0.03 -16.66 -20.86
CA MET A 95 0.68 -15.41 -21.30
C MET A 95 -0.35 -14.27 -21.46
N CYS A 96 -1.48 -14.53 -22.11
CA CYS A 96 -2.55 -13.53 -22.27
C CYS A 96 -3.13 -13.08 -20.92
N VAL A 97 -3.39 -14.02 -20.02
CA VAL A 97 -3.89 -13.72 -18.66
C VAL A 97 -2.84 -12.94 -17.85
N GLY A 98 -1.56 -13.34 -17.92
CA GLY A 98 -0.46 -12.63 -17.28
C GLY A 98 -0.34 -11.19 -17.77
N LEU A 99 -0.44 -10.98 -19.09
CA LEU A 99 -0.42 -9.64 -19.69
C LEU A 99 -1.64 -8.81 -19.28
N TRP A 100 -2.84 -9.40 -19.26
CA TRP A 100 -4.05 -8.73 -18.78
C TRP A 100 -3.92 -8.28 -17.32
N LEU A 101 -3.40 -9.16 -16.45
CA LEU A 101 -3.14 -8.83 -15.05
C LEU A 101 -2.10 -7.73 -14.90
N LEU A 102 -1.04 -7.75 -15.70
CA LEU A 102 -0.05 -6.68 -15.76
C LEU A 102 -0.69 -5.34 -16.10
N VAL A 103 -1.36 -5.26 -17.26
CA VAL A 103 -1.94 -4.01 -17.77
C VAL A 103 -2.98 -3.44 -16.81
N SER A 104 -3.83 -4.29 -16.22
CA SER A 104 -4.86 -3.84 -15.26
C SER A 104 -4.30 -3.34 -13.93
N SER A 105 -3.09 -3.76 -13.55
CA SER A 105 -2.48 -3.41 -12.26
C SER A 105 -1.39 -2.33 -12.35
N LEU A 106 -0.96 -1.97 -13.56
CA LEU A 106 -0.08 -0.82 -13.85
C LEU A 106 -0.58 0.56 -13.38
N PRO A 107 -1.90 0.86 -13.28
CA PRO A 107 -2.37 2.16 -12.82
C PRO A 107 -1.76 2.57 -11.48
N ARG A 108 -0.81 3.52 -11.52
CA ARG A 108 -0.18 4.07 -10.31
C ARG A 108 -1.25 4.76 -9.45
N ARG A 109 -1.32 4.37 -8.18
CA ARG A 109 -2.27 4.94 -7.24
C ARG A 109 -1.54 5.84 -6.27
N ARG A 110 -2.14 6.99 -6.01
CA ARG A 110 -1.56 8.04 -5.18
C ARG A 110 -2.59 8.50 -4.16
N LEU A 111 -2.27 8.25 -2.89
CA LEU A 111 -2.99 8.75 -1.73
C LEU A 111 -2.25 9.98 -1.20
N VAL A 112 -2.93 11.12 -1.16
CA VAL A 112 -2.40 12.37 -0.61
C VAL A 112 -3.21 12.72 0.63
N LEU A 113 -2.55 12.81 1.78
CA LEU A 113 -3.12 13.32 3.01
C LEU A 113 -2.75 14.80 3.14
N ASN A 114 -3.73 15.69 3.05
CA ASN A 114 -3.50 17.12 3.21
C ASN A 114 -4.04 17.59 4.57
N HIS A 115 -3.14 17.74 5.53
CA HIS A 115 -3.46 18.22 6.87
C HIS A 115 -3.88 19.68 6.89
N THR A 116 -3.30 20.52 6.03
CA THR A 116 -3.62 21.95 5.98
C THR A 116 -5.08 22.19 5.61
N ARG A 117 -5.64 21.31 4.75
CA ARG A 117 -7.04 21.36 4.33
C ARG A 117 -7.95 20.42 5.14
N GLY A 118 -7.39 19.53 5.96
CA GLY A 118 -8.14 18.50 6.68
C GLY A 118 -8.79 17.44 5.76
N MET A 119 -8.30 17.28 4.53
CA MET A 119 -8.88 16.41 3.51
C MET A 119 -7.83 15.42 2.98
N TYR A 120 -8.26 14.20 2.66
CA TYR A 120 -7.47 13.27 1.87
C TYR A 120 -7.96 13.20 0.43
N HIS A 121 -7.03 13.01 -0.49
CA HIS A 121 -7.28 12.84 -1.90
C HIS A 121 -6.75 11.49 -2.36
N PHE A 122 -7.62 10.70 -2.96
CA PHE A 122 -7.25 9.45 -3.60
C PHE A 122 -7.31 9.62 -5.11
N SER A 123 -6.18 9.43 -5.77
CA SER A 123 -6.05 9.56 -7.22
C SER A 123 -5.49 8.29 -7.85
N ILE A 124 -6.06 7.91 -8.98
CA ILE A 124 -5.59 6.81 -9.82
C ILE A 124 -5.15 7.42 -11.15
N GLN A 125 -3.88 7.23 -11.53
CA GLN A 125 -3.31 7.79 -12.77
C GLN A 125 -3.55 9.30 -12.95
N GLY A 126 -3.50 10.06 -11.84
CA GLY A 126 -3.71 11.52 -11.86
C GLY A 126 -5.17 11.97 -11.91
N ARG A 127 -6.15 11.06 -12.05
CA ARG A 127 -7.58 11.38 -11.88
C ARG A 127 -7.99 11.22 -10.42
N THR A 128 -8.59 12.26 -9.84
CA THR A 128 -9.12 12.22 -8.46
C THR A 128 -10.37 11.35 -8.42
N VAL A 129 -10.28 10.18 -7.79
CA VAL A 129 -11.39 9.24 -7.64
C VAL A 129 -12.27 9.62 -6.46
N TYR A 130 -11.62 9.97 -5.34
CA TYR A 130 -12.35 10.32 -4.12
C TYR A 130 -11.60 11.38 -3.32
N GLN A 131 -12.38 12.25 -2.69
CA GLN A 131 -11.90 13.24 -1.74
C GLN A 131 -12.82 13.19 -0.52
N GLY A 132 -12.21 13.08 0.66
CA GLY A 132 -12.95 12.95 1.91
C GLY A 132 -12.24 13.61 3.09
N PRO A 133 -12.93 13.75 4.22
CA PRO A 133 -12.35 14.31 5.43
C PRO A 133 -11.35 13.35 6.08
N MET A 134 -10.33 13.92 6.71
CA MET A 134 -9.17 13.17 7.17
C MET A 134 -9.47 12.13 8.27
N HIS A 135 -10.47 12.36 9.12
CA HIS A 135 -10.86 11.42 10.18
C HIS A 135 -11.33 10.05 9.66
N LEU A 136 -11.70 9.94 8.38
CA LEU A 136 -12.08 8.67 7.77
C LEU A 136 -10.87 7.79 7.43
N VAL A 137 -9.65 8.32 7.49
CA VAL A 137 -8.42 7.56 7.31
C VAL A 137 -7.91 7.10 8.67
N TYR A 138 -7.64 5.81 8.79
CA TYR A 138 -7.22 5.21 10.04
C TYR A 138 -6.29 4.02 9.83
N VAL A 139 -5.45 3.76 10.82
CA VAL A 139 -4.67 2.53 10.91
C VAL A 139 -5.45 1.54 11.75
N ARG A 140 -5.62 0.32 11.26
CA ARG A 140 -6.28 -0.77 11.98
C ARG A 140 -5.35 -1.96 12.14
N LEU A 141 -5.33 -2.50 13.35
CA LEU A 141 -4.77 -3.81 13.61
C LEU A 141 -5.83 -4.88 13.32
N ALA A 142 -5.57 -5.76 12.38
CA ALA A 142 -6.43 -6.88 12.02
C ALA A 142 -5.87 -8.18 12.61
N LEU A 143 -6.74 -9.01 13.17
CA LEU A 143 -6.40 -10.35 13.64
C LEU A 143 -6.72 -11.36 12.54
N SER A 144 -5.81 -12.30 12.31
CA SER A 144 -5.99 -13.45 11.44
C SER A 144 -5.61 -14.70 12.22
N SER A 145 -6.45 -15.72 12.17
CA SER A 145 -6.19 -17.01 12.81
C SER A 145 -5.87 -18.05 11.75
N ASP A 146 -4.82 -18.83 11.97
CA ASP A 146 -4.50 -20.00 11.16
C ASP A 146 -5.36 -21.21 11.58
N ALA A 147 -5.43 -22.23 10.72
CA ALA A 147 -6.18 -23.47 10.96
C ALA A 147 -5.75 -24.21 12.23
N LYS A 148 -4.51 -23.98 12.69
CA LYS A 148 -3.95 -24.53 13.95
C LYS A 148 -4.23 -23.66 15.18
N GLY A 149 -5.06 -22.62 15.07
CA GLY A 149 -5.41 -21.71 16.18
C GLY A 149 -4.34 -20.67 16.51
N ARG A 150 -3.26 -20.57 15.72
CA ARG A 150 -2.24 -19.52 15.91
C ARG A 150 -2.79 -18.17 15.46
N ARG A 151 -2.52 -17.14 16.26
CA ARG A 151 -3.00 -15.77 16.05
C ARG A 151 -1.91 -14.92 15.41
N PHE A 152 -2.24 -14.30 14.29
CA PHE A 152 -1.37 -13.39 13.56
C PHE A 152 -2.03 -12.03 13.47
N PHE A 153 -1.24 -11.00 13.75
CA PHE A 153 -1.65 -9.61 13.67
C PHE A 153 -1.13 -8.99 12.37
N ARG A 154 -1.99 -8.24 11.70
CA ARG A 154 -1.76 -7.56 10.44
C ARG A 154 -2.03 -6.08 10.62
N LEU A 155 -1.10 -5.21 10.23
CA LEU A 155 -1.31 -3.77 10.31
C LEU A 155 -1.74 -3.24 8.95
N VAL A 156 -2.91 -2.60 8.91
CA VAL A 156 -3.54 -2.14 7.68
C VAL A 156 -3.89 -0.67 7.81
N LEU A 157 -3.53 0.12 6.81
CA LEU A 157 -4.03 1.47 6.63
C LEU A 157 -5.32 1.40 5.81
N CYS A 158 -6.42 1.88 6.39
CA CYS A 158 -7.75 1.85 5.80
C CYS A 158 -8.34 3.26 5.72
N GLY A 159 -9.40 3.39 4.93
CA GLY A 159 -10.32 4.51 5.05
C GLY A 159 -11.52 4.38 4.14
N HIS A 160 -12.41 5.37 4.17
CA HIS A 160 -13.63 5.31 3.37
C HIS A 160 -13.31 5.34 1.87
N LYS A 161 -13.81 4.35 1.11
CA LYS A 161 -13.51 4.17 -0.33
C LYS A 161 -12.01 4.11 -0.66
N LEU A 162 -11.18 3.76 0.33
CA LEU A 162 -9.76 3.47 0.15
C LEU A 162 -9.55 1.96 0.18
N GLU A 163 -8.72 1.47 -0.73
CA GLU A 163 -8.26 0.10 -0.66
C GLU A 163 -7.40 -0.10 0.60
N PRO A 164 -7.60 -1.21 1.34
CA PRO A 164 -6.81 -1.50 2.53
C PRO A 164 -5.34 -1.71 2.16
N LEU A 165 -4.47 -0.76 2.54
CA LEU A 165 -3.04 -0.88 2.31
C LEU A 165 -2.40 -1.62 3.47
N VAL A 166 -1.74 -2.73 3.16
CA VAL A 166 -1.19 -3.60 4.19
C VAL A 166 0.26 -3.22 4.43
N LEU A 167 0.53 -2.73 5.63
CA LEU A 167 1.86 -2.30 6.05
C LEU A 167 2.70 -3.49 6.52
N VAL A 168 2.07 -4.43 7.23
CA VAL A 168 2.69 -5.66 7.74
C VAL A 168 1.68 -6.79 7.61
N GLN A 169 2.05 -7.89 6.98
CA GLN A 169 1.14 -8.98 6.61
C GLN A 169 0.84 -9.97 7.74
N LEU A 170 1.88 -10.48 8.44
CA LEU A 170 1.73 -11.45 9.52
C LEU A 170 2.80 -11.21 10.59
N SER A 171 2.38 -11.01 11.83
CA SER A 171 3.26 -11.12 12.99
C SER A 171 2.54 -11.70 14.22
N GLU A 172 3.25 -12.47 15.04
CA GLU A 172 2.72 -13.07 16.26
C GLU A 172 2.78 -12.12 17.47
N ARG A 173 3.61 -11.06 17.43
CA ARG A 173 3.81 -10.17 18.60
C ARG A 173 2.87 -8.98 18.56
N TYR A 174 1.81 -9.09 19.32
CA TYR A 174 0.81 -8.04 19.45
C TYR A 174 1.41 -6.67 19.88
N GLU A 175 2.20 -6.64 20.95
CA GLU A 175 2.71 -5.39 21.55
C GLU A 175 3.56 -4.56 20.58
N HIS A 176 4.38 -5.24 19.78
CA HIS A 176 5.25 -4.57 18.81
C HIS A 176 4.42 -3.97 17.66
N MET A 177 3.38 -4.70 17.23
CA MET A 177 2.46 -4.24 16.19
C MET A 177 1.59 -3.09 16.66
N GLU A 178 1.12 -3.13 17.91
CA GLU A 178 0.39 -2.02 18.54
C GLU A 178 1.27 -0.77 18.62
N TYR A 179 2.49 -0.90 19.11
CA TYR A 179 3.45 0.21 19.19
C TYR A 179 3.71 0.83 17.82
N LEU A 180 3.97 0.01 16.80
CA LEU A 180 4.20 0.49 15.43
C LEU A 180 2.95 1.16 14.85
N GLY A 181 1.77 0.58 15.04
CA GLY A 181 0.51 1.14 14.59
C GLY A 181 0.23 2.52 15.20
N ARG A 182 0.40 2.66 16.52
CA ARG A 182 0.28 3.94 17.22
C ARG A 182 1.34 4.93 16.79
N HIS A 183 2.59 4.49 16.61
CA HIS A 183 3.66 5.39 16.15
C HIS A 183 3.31 6.00 14.79
N ILE A 184 2.85 5.18 13.85
CA ILE A 184 2.44 5.62 12.51
C ILE A 184 1.24 6.58 12.62
N ALA A 185 0.20 6.21 13.38
CA ALA A 185 -0.98 7.04 13.55
C ALA A 185 -0.65 8.41 14.19
N ARG A 186 0.26 8.44 15.17
CA ARG A 186 0.73 9.67 15.82
C ARG A 186 1.52 10.56 14.85
N LYS A 187 2.43 9.99 14.08
CA LYS A 187 3.27 10.72 13.11
C LYS A 187 2.45 11.29 11.94
N LEU A 188 1.43 10.55 11.50
CA LEU A 188 0.53 10.96 10.43
C LEU A 188 -0.71 11.70 10.94
N ILE A 189 -0.86 11.93 12.24
CA ILE A 189 -2.02 12.59 12.86
C ILE A 189 -3.37 12.00 12.35
N ILE A 190 -3.47 10.66 12.34
CA ILE A 190 -4.67 9.91 11.97
C ILE A 190 -5.13 9.01 13.12
N ASN A 191 -6.29 8.38 12.94
CA ASN A 191 -6.90 7.49 13.92
C ASN A 191 -6.20 6.13 13.96
N TYR A 192 -6.14 5.52 15.15
CA TYR A 192 -5.68 4.16 15.36
C TYR A 192 -6.78 3.29 15.98
N PHE A 193 -7.05 2.15 15.36
CA PHE A 193 -7.97 1.14 15.86
C PHE A 193 -7.23 -0.17 16.15
N ASP A 194 -7.43 -0.69 17.36
CA ASP A 194 -7.02 -2.02 17.77
C ASP A 194 -7.88 -3.12 17.12
N TYR A 195 -7.52 -4.39 17.32
CA TYR A 195 -8.23 -5.51 16.73
C TYR A 195 -9.60 -5.78 17.38
N LEU A 196 -9.75 -5.51 18.68
CA LEU A 196 -11.03 -5.55 19.38
C LEU A 196 -11.78 -4.23 19.20
N ILE A 197 -13.10 -4.30 19.06
CA ILE A 197 -13.96 -3.12 18.86
C ILE A 197 -14.11 -2.30 20.16
N THR A 198 -14.02 -2.96 21.32
CA THR A 198 -14.21 -2.36 22.65
C THR A 198 -12.90 -2.04 23.36
N SER A 199 -11.77 -2.02 22.64
CA SER A 199 -10.47 -1.83 23.28
C SER A 199 -10.28 -0.38 23.75
N HIS A 200 -9.86 -0.17 24.99
CA HIS A 200 -9.46 1.17 25.44
C HIS A 200 -8.20 1.69 24.74
N ARG A 201 -7.56 0.85 23.92
CA ARG A 201 -6.29 1.15 23.23
C ARG A 201 -6.48 1.91 21.91
N HIS A 202 -7.72 2.16 21.49
CA HIS A 202 -8.03 3.01 20.33
C HIS A 202 -7.54 4.44 20.55
N GLU A 203 -6.91 5.04 19.54
CA GLU A 203 -6.56 6.47 19.56
C GLU A 203 -7.43 7.18 18.50
N ILE A 204 -8.49 7.84 18.96
CA ILE A 204 -9.41 8.58 18.09
C ILE A 204 -9.05 10.07 18.15
N ARG A 205 -8.85 10.66 16.98
CA ARG A 205 -8.53 12.05 16.71
C ARG A 205 -9.58 12.59 15.75
N HIS A 206 -10.40 13.52 16.23
CA HIS A 206 -11.36 14.22 15.39
C HIS A 206 -10.66 15.38 14.67
N TRP A 207 -9.89 15.07 13.62
CA TRP A 207 -9.27 16.07 12.74
C TRP A 207 -9.99 16.13 11.38
N PRO A 208 -10.30 17.32 10.82
CA PRO A 208 -10.03 18.65 11.37
C PRO A 208 -10.91 19.03 12.57
N LEU A 209 -10.32 19.76 13.53
CA LEU A 209 -11.01 20.33 14.68
C LEU A 209 -11.90 21.48 14.21
N GLY A 210 -13.15 21.16 13.87
CA GLY A 210 -14.21 22.15 13.73
C GLY A 210 -14.87 22.17 12.36
N ALA A 211 -16.18 22.29 12.41
CA ALA A 211 -17.09 22.67 11.33
C ALA A 211 -16.77 24.03 10.65
N ALA A 212 -15.55 24.57 10.80
CA ALA A 212 -15.10 25.84 10.23
C ALA A 212 -14.50 25.71 8.82
N PHE A 213 -14.11 24.49 8.39
CA PHE A 213 -13.59 24.22 7.05
C PHE A 213 -14.48 23.21 6.32
N SER A 214 -15.73 23.59 6.07
CA SER A 214 -16.54 23.00 5.00
C SER A 214 -16.36 23.84 3.73
N PRO A 215 -15.45 23.51 2.78
CA PRO A 215 -15.34 24.24 1.53
C PRO A 215 -16.45 23.81 0.54
N GLY A 216 -17.71 23.80 0.98
CA GLY A 216 -18.79 23.22 0.16
C GLY A 216 -20.24 23.53 0.53
N ILE A 217 -20.54 24.17 1.66
CA ILE A 217 -21.91 24.67 1.91
C ILE A 217 -21.96 26.13 1.48
N VAL A 218 -22.00 26.36 0.17
CA VAL A 218 -22.51 27.63 -0.37
C VAL A 218 -23.98 27.68 0.04
N ARG A 219 -24.28 28.48 1.05
CA ARG A 219 -25.64 28.88 1.42
C ARG A 219 -26.23 29.57 0.18
N ARG A 220 -27.03 28.85 -0.63
CA ARG A 220 -27.86 29.47 -1.67
C ARG A 220 -28.67 30.56 -0.95
N LYS A 221 -28.38 31.82 -1.23
CA LYS A 221 -29.28 32.91 -0.88
C LYS A 221 -30.61 32.60 -1.57
N ALA A 222 -31.64 32.31 -0.80
CA ALA A 222 -33.01 32.47 -1.27
C ALA A 222 -33.18 33.97 -1.49
N HIS A 223 -33.19 34.39 -2.75
CA HIS A 223 -33.77 35.67 -3.12
C HIS A 223 -35.28 35.54 -2.94
N ILE A 224 -35.82 36.28 -1.97
CA ILE A 224 -37.19 36.77 -1.97
C ILE A 224 -37.05 38.29 -2.01
#